data_AF-A0A174F449-F1
#
_entry.id   AF-A0A174F449-F1
#
_cell.length_a   1.000
_cell.length_b   1.000
_cell.length_c   1.000
_cell.angle_alpha   90.00
_cell.angle_beta   90.00
_cell.angle_gamma   90.00
#
_symmetry.space_group_name_H-M   'P 1'
#
loop_
_entity.id
_entity.type
_entity.pdbx_description
1 polymer ?
#
loop_
_entity_poly.entity_id
_entity_poly.type
_entity_poly.pdbx_seq_one_letter_code
_entity_poly.pdbx_strand_id
1 'polypeptide(L)'
;MQRILKSTMELTFQFEAEKHKIIIQNFNGKKENVVYTEQSLGEALLTRGLIKKKDEEILQDCFARCCMGELRRAAQTDALTGLWNVGGGKEHIQKILAGQKEEEINGNAMFLMDVDNFKSVNDTMGHMVGDETLKQLAQVLKNSFEKEDVVFRLGGDEFAAFVRNMENPDEKIAQIMCRMKHELEAAREAKKFCDTGTEKRKDTG
;
A
#
# COMPACT_ATOMS: atom_id res chain seq x y z
N MET A 1 31.84 23.19 -34.18
CA MET A 1 30.52 22.64 -33.78
C MET A 1 30.74 21.22 -33.25
N GLN A 2 31.15 21.08 -31.98
CA GLN A 2 31.19 19.85 -31.17
C GLN A 2 31.69 20.22 -29.75
N ARG A 3 31.19 19.51 -28.72
CA ARG A 3 31.24 19.79 -27.25
C ARG A 3 30.21 20.85 -26.84
N ILE A 4 29.17 20.55 -26.05
CA ILE A 4 29.14 19.84 -24.77
C ILE A 4 27.82 19.06 -24.66
N LEU A 5 27.90 17.74 -24.50
CA LEU A 5 26.83 16.86 -24.04
C LEU A 5 27.29 16.29 -22.68
N LYS A 6 26.34 16.11 -21.75
CA LYS A 6 26.41 15.36 -20.46
C LYS A 6 26.79 16.15 -19.19
N SER A 7 25.79 16.64 -18.44
CA SER A 7 25.72 16.45 -16.98
C SER A 7 24.33 16.83 -16.43
N THR A 8 23.28 16.15 -16.87
CA THR A 8 22.01 16.18 -16.14
C THR A 8 22.11 15.06 -15.09
N MET A 9 22.43 15.42 -13.84
CA MET A 9 22.46 14.47 -12.73
C MET A 9 21.04 14.06 -12.39
N GLU A 10 20.64 12.84 -12.72
CA GLU A 10 19.40 12.23 -12.24
C GLU A 10 19.67 11.65 -10.83
N LEU A 11 19.19 12.35 -9.80
CA LEU A 11 19.17 11.86 -8.42
C LEU A 11 17.88 11.06 -8.20
N THR A 12 18.00 9.81 -7.76
CA THR A 12 16.85 8.98 -7.38
C THR A 12 16.70 9.01 -5.87
N PHE A 13 15.54 9.45 -5.38
CA PHE A 13 15.21 9.49 -3.95
C PHE A 13 14.34 8.27 -3.60
N GLN A 14 14.78 7.46 -2.64
CA GLN A 14 13.96 6.42 -2.03
C GLN A 14 13.71 6.76 -0.56
N PHE A 15 12.43 6.84 -0.19
CA PHE A 15 11.97 7.18 1.16
C PHE A 15 11.57 5.91 1.91
N GLU A 16 12.04 5.76 3.14
CA GLU A 16 11.70 4.63 4.02
C GLU A 16 10.97 5.14 5.27
N ALA A 17 9.66 4.89 5.33
CA ALA A 17 8.70 5.62 6.18
C ALA A 17 8.80 5.33 7.69
N GLU A 18 9.36 4.20 8.11
CA GLU A 18 9.41 3.86 9.54
C GLU A 18 10.47 4.64 10.32
N LYS A 19 11.39 5.38 9.66
CA LYS A 19 12.56 5.99 10.32
C LYS A 19 12.92 7.41 9.88
N HIS A 20 12.08 8.11 9.11
CA HIS A 20 12.45 9.39 8.48
C HIS A 20 13.80 9.29 7.72
N LYS A 21 14.01 8.17 7.01
CA LYS A 21 15.26 7.90 6.30
C LYS A 21 15.11 8.23 4.83
N ILE A 22 15.98 9.11 4.34
CA ILE A 22 16.11 9.43 2.92
C ILE A 22 17.41 8.80 2.44
N ILE A 23 17.31 7.80 1.57
CA ILE A 23 18.48 7.16 0.98
C ILE A 23 18.84 7.93 -0.29
N ILE A 24 20.02 8.54 -0.31
CA ILE A 24 20.57 9.20 -1.50
C ILE A 24 21.55 8.23 -2.16
N GLN A 25 21.27 7.85 -3.40
CA GLN A 25 22.16 7.00 -4.18
C GLN A 25 22.90 7.84 -5.23
N ASN A 26 24.23 7.84 -5.17
CA ASN A 26 25.04 8.38 -6.26
C ASN A 26 25.26 7.32 -7.35
N PHE A 27 25.63 7.76 -8.57
CA PHE A 27 25.84 6.87 -9.72
C PHE A 27 27.02 5.89 -9.53
N ASN A 28 27.89 6.13 -8.55
CA ASN A 28 28.99 5.23 -8.20
C ASN A 28 28.53 4.04 -7.34
N GLY A 29 27.21 3.90 -7.09
CA GLY A 29 26.64 2.79 -6.34
C GLY A 29 26.94 2.82 -4.84
N LYS A 30 27.57 3.88 -4.34
CA LYS A 30 27.89 4.01 -2.92
C LYS A 30 26.64 4.50 -2.19
N LYS A 31 25.93 3.59 -1.54
CA LYS A 31 24.78 3.90 -0.68
C LYS A 31 25.29 4.54 0.61
N GLU A 32 24.93 5.80 0.84
CA GLU A 32 25.12 6.44 2.14
C GLU A 32 23.78 6.42 2.89
N ASN A 33 23.71 5.58 3.92
CA ASN A 33 22.58 5.54 4.84
C ASN A 33 22.68 6.72 5.80
N VAL A 34 22.16 7.86 5.42
CA VAL A 34 22.15 9.05 6.27
C VAL A 34 20.71 9.43 6.56
N VAL A 35 20.39 9.57 7.85
CA VAL A 35 19.08 10.06 8.30
C VAL A 35 19.13 11.58 8.18
N TYR A 36 18.34 12.16 7.29
CA TYR A 36 18.20 13.60 7.16
C TYR A 36 16.82 14.03 7.64
N THR A 37 16.77 15.10 8.43
CA THR A 37 15.56 15.87 8.74
C THR A 37 15.31 16.93 7.65
N GLU A 38 14.11 17.50 7.60
CA GLU A 38 13.70 18.54 6.63
C GLU A 38 14.72 19.69 6.50
N GLN A 39 15.18 20.25 7.62
CA GLN A 39 16.21 21.31 7.62
C GLN A 39 17.61 20.81 7.25
N SER A 40 18.00 19.63 7.72
CA SER A 40 19.36 19.13 7.50
C SER A 40 19.58 18.57 6.09
N LEU A 41 18.53 18.15 5.38
CA LEU A 41 18.65 17.65 4.01
C LEU A 41 19.07 18.74 3.03
N GLY A 42 18.39 19.89 3.06
CA GLY A 42 18.66 21.04 2.18
C GLY A 42 20.09 21.53 2.35
N GLU A 43 20.48 21.81 3.59
CA GLU A 43 21.83 22.24 3.96
C GLU A 43 22.91 21.21 3.56
N ALA A 44 22.64 19.92 3.79
CA ALA A 44 23.58 18.85 3.47
C ALA A 44 23.78 18.64 1.96
N LEU A 45 22.75 18.90 1.15
CA LEU A 45 22.83 18.85 -0.31
C LEU A 45 23.51 20.10 -0.89
N LEU A 46 23.25 21.28 -0.31
CA LEU A 46 23.92 22.53 -0.68
C LEU A 46 25.41 22.51 -0.39
N THR A 47 25.78 22.06 0.82
CA THR A 47 27.19 21.98 1.25
C THR A 47 28.01 21.05 0.35
N ARG A 48 27.36 20.02 -0.21
CA ARG A 48 27.97 19.08 -1.16
C ARG A 48 27.91 19.55 -2.63
N GLY A 49 27.31 20.72 -2.90
CA GLY A 49 27.17 21.27 -4.24
C GLY A 49 26.26 20.45 -5.16
N LEU A 50 25.38 19.60 -4.59
CA LEU A 50 24.48 18.73 -5.36
C LEU A 50 23.25 19.47 -5.88
N ILE A 51 22.88 20.57 -5.21
CA ILE A 51 21.74 21.44 -5.55
C ILE A 51 22.18 22.90 -5.46
N LYS A 52 21.49 23.83 -6.13
CA LYS A 52 21.71 25.26 -5.96
C LYS A 52 20.78 25.80 -4.88
N LYS A 53 21.13 26.95 -4.27
CA LYS A 53 20.31 27.60 -3.23
C LYS A 53 18.87 27.87 -3.67
N LYS A 54 18.65 28.17 -4.95
CA LYS A 54 17.31 28.34 -5.53
C LYS A 54 16.47 27.04 -5.60
N ASP A 55 17.13 25.89 -5.61
CA ASP A 55 16.48 24.57 -5.72
C ASP A 55 16.20 23.98 -4.32
N GLU A 56 16.77 24.57 -3.25
CA GLU A 56 16.53 24.18 -1.85
C GLU A 56 15.06 24.37 -1.45
N GLU A 57 14.47 25.51 -1.81
CA GLU A 57 13.07 25.84 -1.52
C GLU A 57 12.11 24.85 -2.21
N ILE A 58 12.42 24.47 -3.45
CA ILE A 58 11.66 23.47 -4.20
C ILE A 58 11.73 22.10 -3.51
N LEU A 59 12.90 21.71 -3.02
CA LEU A 59 13.07 20.44 -2.31
C LEU A 59 12.34 20.41 -0.97
N GLN A 60 12.33 21.53 -0.24
CA GLN A 60 11.54 21.67 0.99
C GLN A 60 10.04 21.54 0.70
N ASP A 61 9.52 22.22 -0.33
CA ASP A 61 8.11 22.09 -0.74
C ASP A 61 7.77 20.66 -1.18
N CYS A 62 8.63 20.01 -1.98
CA CYS A 62 8.44 18.61 -2.35
C CYS A 62 8.43 17.69 -1.13
N PHE A 63 9.34 17.89 -0.17
CA PHE A 63 9.41 17.11 1.05
C PHE A 63 8.15 17.28 1.91
N ALA A 64 7.73 18.52 2.15
CA ALA A 64 6.51 18.82 2.89
C ALA A 64 5.28 18.19 2.23
N ARG A 65 5.16 18.25 0.90
CA ARG A 65 4.08 17.59 0.14
C ARG A 65 4.13 16.06 0.25
N CYS A 66 5.31 15.46 0.19
CA CYS A 66 5.49 14.02 0.38
C CYS A 66 5.08 13.58 1.79
N CYS A 67 5.56 14.28 2.83
CA CYS A 67 5.21 14.01 4.22
C CYS A 67 3.70 14.20 4.48
N MET A 68 3.10 15.27 3.96
CA MET A 68 1.65 15.47 4.03
C MET A 68 0.88 14.37 3.30
N GLY A 69 1.38 13.92 2.15
CA GLY A 69 0.82 12.80 1.40
C GLY A 69 0.86 11.49 2.20
N GLU A 70 1.93 11.24 2.95
CA GLU A 70 2.05 10.07 3.81
C GLU A 70 1.20 10.14 5.07
N LEU A 71 1.18 11.30 5.74
CA LEU A 71 0.33 11.52 6.90
C LEU A 71 -1.15 11.30 6.53
N ARG A 72 -1.53 11.80 5.35
CA ARG A 72 -2.86 11.58 4.79
C ARG A 72 -3.12 10.11 4.44
N ARG A 73 -2.17 9.41 3.83
CA ARG A 73 -2.29 7.97 3.58
C ARG A 73 -2.48 7.20 4.88
N ALA A 74 -1.64 7.43 5.88
CA ALA A 74 -1.74 6.79 7.19
C ALA A 74 -3.08 7.08 7.89
N ALA A 75 -3.62 8.30 7.75
CA ALA A 75 -4.93 8.64 8.28
C ALA A 75 -6.10 7.99 7.51
N GLN A 76 -5.89 7.58 6.26
CA GLN A 76 -6.91 7.01 5.38
C GLN A 76 -6.85 5.48 5.25
N THR A 77 -5.80 4.84 5.75
CA THR A 77 -5.63 3.38 5.74
C THR A 77 -5.88 2.76 7.11
N ASP A 78 -6.30 1.49 7.13
CA ASP A 78 -6.36 0.67 8.34
C ASP A 78 -4.95 0.17 8.69
N ALA A 79 -4.52 0.41 9.93
CA ALA A 79 -3.15 0.14 10.34
C ALA A 79 -2.80 -1.36 10.36
N LEU A 80 -3.79 -2.23 10.58
CA LEU A 80 -3.57 -3.68 10.64
C LEU A 80 -3.45 -4.28 9.24
N THR A 81 -4.37 -3.92 8.35
CA THR A 81 -4.55 -4.57 7.05
C THR A 81 -3.91 -3.83 5.88
N GLY A 82 -3.61 -2.54 6.03
CA GLY A 82 -3.10 -1.68 4.96
C GLY A 82 -4.12 -1.36 3.85
N LEU A 83 -5.37 -1.82 3.99
CA LEU A 83 -6.50 -1.40 3.16
C LEU A 83 -6.91 0.03 3.52
N TRP A 84 -7.80 0.63 2.74
CA TRP A 84 -8.46 1.85 3.18
C TRP A 84 -9.22 1.58 4.50
N ASN A 85 -9.21 2.54 5.42
CA ASN A 85 -10.15 2.52 6.54
C ASN A 85 -11.51 3.08 6.09
N VAL A 86 -12.54 2.94 6.92
CA VAL A 86 -13.90 3.41 6.59
C VAL A 86 -13.94 4.89 6.18
N GLY A 87 -13.14 5.75 6.82
CA GLY A 87 -13.07 7.18 6.49
C GLY A 87 -12.43 7.44 5.12
N GLY A 88 -11.26 6.84 4.89
CA GLY A 88 -10.52 6.95 3.64
C GLY A 88 -11.27 6.34 2.45
N GLY A 89 -11.86 5.17 2.64
CA GLY A 89 -12.69 4.49 1.64
C GLY A 89 -13.89 5.36 1.24
N LYS A 90 -14.63 5.89 2.22
CA LYS A 90 -15.75 6.81 1.97
C LYS A 90 -15.33 8.07 1.22
N GLU A 91 -14.25 8.73 1.65
CA GLU A 91 -13.76 9.94 0.97
C GLU A 91 -13.34 9.64 -0.47
N HIS A 92 -12.71 8.47 -0.71
CA HIS A 92 -12.28 8.07 -2.04
C HIS A 92 -13.47 7.75 -2.95
N ILE A 93 -14.46 6.99 -2.46
CA ILE A 93 -15.71 6.71 -3.18
C ILE A 93 -16.44 8.01 -3.54
N GLN A 94 -16.53 8.97 -2.61
CA GLN A 94 -17.17 10.26 -2.87
C GLN A 94 -16.49 11.03 -4.01
N LYS A 95 -15.15 11.04 -4.06
CA LYS A 95 -14.41 11.67 -5.16
C LYS A 95 -14.65 10.99 -6.48
N ILE A 96 -14.71 9.66 -6.46
CA ILE A 96 -14.99 8.85 -7.64
C ILE A 96 -16.39 9.19 -8.18
N LEU A 97 -17.41 9.16 -7.32
CA LEU A 97 -18.79 9.47 -7.70
C LEU A 97 -18.95 10.92 -8.18
N ALA A 98 -18.27 11.89 -7.55
CA ALA A 98 -18.31 13.28 -7.97
C ALA A 98 -17.66 13.54 -9.34
N GLY A 99 -16.75 12.67 -9.77
CA GLY A 99 -16.08 12.75 -11.06
C GLY A 99 -16.80 12.00 -12.19
N GLN A 100 -17.81 11.18 -11.88
CA GLN A 100 -18.57 10.43 -12.89
C GLN A 100 -19.65 11.32 -13.50
N LYS A 101 -19.70 11.37 -14.83
CA LYS A 101 -20.85 11.93 -15.54
C LYS A 101 -21.97 10.90 -15.53
N GLU A 102 -23.21 11.35 -15.38
CA GLU A 102 -24.41 10.51 -15.28
C GLU A 102 -24.57 9.57 -16.49
N GLU A 103 -24.10 10.01 -17.67
CA GLU A 103 -24.06 9.29 -18.94
C GLU A 103 -23.04 8.13 -18.99
N GLU A 104 -22.04 8.13 -18.09
CA GLU A 104 -20.95 7.14 -18.03
C GLU A 104 -21.17 6.09 -16.91
N ILE A 105 -22.30 6.17 -16.18
CA ILE A 105 -22.59 5.26 -15.07
C ILE A 105 -23.21 3.98 -15.61
N ASN A 106 -22.39 2.98 -15.89
CA ASN A 106 -22.83 1.63 -16.23
C ASN A 106 -23.15 0.76 -14.99
N GLY A 107 -23.57 1.40 -13.90
CA GLY A 107 -23.84 0.76 -12.60
C GLY A 107 -22.61 0.67 -11.71
N ASN A 108 -22.81 0.91 -10.40
CA ASN A 108 -21.80 0.73 -9.36
C ASN A 108 -22.31 -0.31 -8.36
N ALA A 109 -21.42 -1.09 -7.77
CA ALA A 109 -21.77 -2.10 -6.78
C ALA A 109 -20.98 -1.90 -5.48
N MET A 110 -21.64 -2.19 -4.35
CA MET A 110 -21.00 -2.29 -3.04
C MET A 110 -21.09 -3.73 -2.57
N PHE A 111 -19.94 -4.30 -2.23
CA PHE A 111 -19.80 -5.63 -1.64
C PHE A 111 -19.57 -5.45 -0.14
N LEU A 112 -20.29 -6.21 0.67
CA LEU A 112 -20.08 -6.33 2.11
C LEU A 112 -19.64 -7.76 2.39
N MET A 113 -18.57 -7.92 3.15
CA MET A 113 -17.91 -9.20 3.40
C MET A 113 -17.63 -9.30 4.89
N ASP A 114 -18.00 -10.42 5.49
CA ASP A 114 -17.77 -10.73 6.90
C ASP A 114 -16.97 -12.03 7.02
N VAL A 115 -16.15 -12.16 8.06
CA VAL A 115 -15.36 -13.37 8.30
C VAL A 115 -16.12 -14.33 9.22
N ASP A 116 -16.64 -15.40 8.63
CA ASP A 116 -17.34 -16.44 9.38
C ASP A 116 -16.53 -16.94 10.59
N ASN A 117 -17.17 -16.92 11.76
CA ASN A 117 -16.63 -17.44 13.03
C ASN A 117 -15.29 -16.82 13.48
N PHE A 118 -14.96 -15.59 13.08
CA PHE A 118 -13.71 -14.94 13.49
C PHE A 118 -13.51 -14.87 15.01
N LYS A 119 -14.59 -14.64 15.77
CA LYS A 119 -14.54 -14.66 17.24
C LYS A 119 -14.00 -15.99 17.79
N SER A 120 -14.41 -17.12 17.20
CA SER A 120 -13.93 -18.45 17.60
C SER A 120 -12.43 -18.62 17.35
N VAL A 121 -11.91 -18.04 16.25
CA VAL A 121 -10.47 -18.01 15.97
C VAL A 121 -9.72 -17.23 17.03
N ASN A 122 -10.20 -16.05 17.41
CA ASN A 122 -9.61 -15.26 18.49
C ASN A 122 -9.64 -15.99 19.83
N ASP A 123 -10.77 -16.59 20.18
CA ASP A 123 -10.96 -17.27 21.46
C ASP A 123 -10.10 -18.55 21.57
N THR A 124 -9.87 -19.25 20.45
CA THR A 124 -9.13 -20.53 20.43
C THR A 124 -7.63 -20.35 20.19
N MET A 125 -7.25 -19.45 19.28
CA MET A 125 -5.88 -19.29 18.79
C MET A 125 -5.23 -17.98 19.25
N GLY A 126 -5.97 -17.10 19.91
CA GLY A 126 -5.52 -15.81 20.38
C GLY A 126 -5.53 -14.71 19.32
N HIS A 127 -5.53 -13.46 19.79
CA HIS A 127 -5.64 -12.28 18.95
C HIS A 127 -4.53 -12.12 17.90
N MET A 128 -3.30 -12.57 18.19
CA MET A 128 -2.21 -12.48 17.19
C MET A 128 -2.52 -13.31 15.94
N VAL A 129 -3.14 -14.49 16.12
CA VAL A 129 -3.52 -15.35 14.99
C VAL A 129 -4.73 -14.78 14.25
N GLY A 130 -5.66 -14.16 14.99
CA GLY A 130 -6.75 -13.38 14.38
C GLY A 130 -6.24 -12.23 13.52
N ASP A 131 -5.30 -11.45 14.04
CA ASP A 131 -4.68 -10.32 13.33
C ASP A 131 -3.98 -10.77 12.04
N GLU A 132 -3.22 -11.86 12.08
CA GLU A 132 -2.60 -12.44 10.89
C GLU A 132 -3.64 -12.98 9.89
N THR A 133 -4.75 -13.52 10.39
CA THR A 133 -5.87 -13.97 9.53
C THR A 133 -6.48 -12.79 8.79
N LEU A 134 -6.68 -11.65 9.47
CA LEU A 134 -7.21 -10.43 8.85
C LEU A 134 -6.23 -9.84 7.83
N LYS A 135 -4.93 -9.86 8.10
CA LYS A 135 -3.90 -9.43 7.14
C LYS A 135 -3.89 -10.29 5.87
N GLN A 136 -3.99 -11.61 6.03
CA GLN A 136 -4.04 -12.54 4.89
C GLN A 136 -5.30 -12.32 4.05
N LEU A 137 -6.46 -12.17 4.71
CA LEU A 137 -7.70 -11.86 4.01
C LEU A 137 -7.61 -10.52 3.28
N ALA A 138 -7.04 -9.49 3.90
CA ALA A 138 -6.85 -8.20 3.25
C ALA A 138 -6.00 -8.30 1.97
N GLN A 139 -4.95 -9.13 1.99
CA GLN A 139 -4.13 -9.38 0.81
C GLN A 139 -4.90 -10.13 -0.30
N VAL A 140 -5.71 -11.13 0.07
CA VAL A 140 -6.60 -11.85 -0.85
C VAL A 140 -7.58 -10.87 -1.51
N LEU A 141 -8.24 -10.02 -0.72
CA LEU A 141 -9.17 -9.02 -1.24
C LEU A 141 -8.46 -8.06 -2.19
N LYS A 142 -7.29 -7.54 -1.78
CA LYS A 142 -6.49 -6.62 -2.60
C LYS A 142 -6.09 -7.21 -3.96
N ASN A 143 -5.85 -8.53 -4.03
CA ASN A 143 -5.51 -9.22 -5.27
C ASN A 143 -6.74 -9.59 -6.12
N SER A 144 -7.90 -9.73 -5.47
CA SER A 144 -9.13 -10.16 -6.14
C SER A 144 -9.85 -9.02 -6.84
N PHE A 145 -9.80 -7.82 -6.26
CA PHE A 145 -10.36 -6.60 -6.81
C PHE A 145 -9.36 -5.87 -7.70
N GLU A 146 -9.86 -5.05 -8.63
CA GLU A 146 -9.00 -4.29 -9.54
C GLU A 146 -8.44 -3.03 -8.86
N LYS A 147 -7.36 -2.47 -9.42
CA LYS A 147 -6.71 -1.27 -8.86
C LYS A 147 -7.65 -0.06 -8.75
N GLU A 148 -8.69 -0.05 -9.58
CA GLU A 148 -9.68 1.02 -9.69
C GLU A 148 -10.86 0.86 -8.72
N ASP A 149 -10.96 -0.31 -8.08
CA ASP A 149 -11.94 -0.63 -7.04
C ASP A 149 -11.44 -0.13 -5.69
N VAL A 150 -12.38 0.19 -4.80
CA VAL A 150 -12.06 0.68 -3.46
C VAL A 150 -12.36 -0.41 -2.44
N VAL A 151 -11.33 -1.09 -1.96
CA VAL A 151 -11.44 -2.09 -0.89
C VAL A 151 -11.06 -1.46 0.45
N PHE A 152 -11.93 -1.58 1.45
CA PHE A 152 -11.75 -0.98 2.76
C PHE A 152 -12.23 -1.89 3.89
N ARG A 153 -11.65 -1.72 5.08
CA ARG A 153 -12.09 -2.39 6.30
C ARG A 153 -13.09 -1.50 7.04
N LEU A 154 -14.24 -2.05 7.39
CA LEU A 154 -15.27 -1.36 8.18
C LEU A 154 -14.89 -1.32 9.66
N GLY A 155 -14.34 -2.42 10.17
CA GLY A 155 -13.90 -2.60 11.54
C GLY A 155 -14.00 -4.08 11.93
N GLY A 156 -13.28 -4.52 12.96
CA GLY A 156 -13.34 -5.93 13.39
C GLY A 156 -13.00 -6.90 12.24
N ASP A 157 -13.90 -7.80 11.92
CA ASP A 157 -13.88 -8.79 10.84
C ASP A 157 -14.59 -8.35 9.56
N GLU A 158 -15.14 -7.14 9.52
CA GLU A 158 -15.97 -6.68 8.41
C GLU A 158 -15.16 -5.89 7.36
N PHE A 159 -15.37 -6.23 6.09
CA PHE A 159 -14.75 -5.62 4.92
C PHE A 159 -15.81 -5.18 3.91
N ALA A 160 -15.45 -4.21 3.09
CA ALA A 160 -16.29 -3.74 1.99
C ALA A 160 -15.47 -3.43 0.75
N ALA A 161 -16.09 -3.54 -0.41
CA ALA A 161 -15.49 -3.15 -1.67
C ALA A 161 -16.49 -2.38 -2.55
N PHE A 162 -16.05 -1.28 -3.14
CA PHE A 162 -16.82 -0.52 -4.13
C PHE A 162 -16.23 -0.76 -5.51
N VAL A 163 -17.07 -1.25 -6.42
CA VAL A 163 -16.73 -1.58 -7.81
C VAL A 163 -17.52 -0.70 -8.74
N ARG A 164 -16.85 -0.15 -9.75
CA ARG A 164 -17.45 0.70 -10.77
C ARG A 164 -17.72 -0.04 -12.06
N ASN A 165 -18.55 0.58 -12.90
CA ASN A 165 -18.74 0.21 -14.29
C ASN A 165 -19.14 -1.27 -14.44
N MET A 166 -20.20 -1.64 -13.72
CA MET A 166 -20.79 -2.97 -13.72
C MET A 166 -21.67 -3.18 -14.96
N GLU A 167 -21.14 -2.98 -16.17
CA GLU A 167 -21.89 -3.14 -17.43
C GLU A 167 -22.59 -4.50 -17.54
N ASN A 168 -21.90 -5.56 -17.10
CA ASN A 168 -22.44 -6.89 -16.92
C ASN A 168 -22.22 -7.33 -15.47
N PRO A 169 -23.15 -7.01 -14.55
CA PRO A 169 -22.97 -7.26 -13.13
C PRO A 169 -22.70 -8.71 -12.81
N ASP A 170 -23.45 -9.63 -13.43
CA ASP A 170 -23.35 -11.07 -13.17
C ASP A 170 -21.98 -11.62 -13.56
N GLU A 171 -21.48 -11.22 -14.73
CA GLU A 171 -20.15 -11.64 -15.19
C GLU A 171 -19.04 -11.06 -14.32
N LYS A 172 -19.11 -9.77 -13.98
CA LYS A 172 -18.10 -9.12 -13.14
C LYS A 172 -18.09 -9.69 -11.72
N ILE A 173 -19.25 -9.95 -11.13
CA ILE A 173 -19.37 -10.64 -9.84
C ILE A 173 -18.75 -12.04 -9.94
N ALA A 174 -19.08 -12.81 -10.98
CA ALA A 174 -18.52 -14.15 -11.18
C ALA A 174 -16.99 -14.12 -11.31
N GLN A 175 -16.43 -13.13 -12.01
CA GLN A 175 -14.98 -12.94 -12.13
C GLN A 175 -14.34 -12.61 -10.78
N ILE A 176 -14.90 -11.67 -10.01
CA ILE A 176 -14.40 -11.31 -8.67
C ILE A 176 -14.44 -12.53 -7.75
N MET A 177 -15.56 -13.26 -7.73
CA MET A 177 -15.72 -14.47 -6.92
C MET A 177 -14.74 -15.57 -7.32
N CYS A 178 -14.47 -15.73 -8.63
CA CYS A 178 -13.47 -16.68 -9.12
C CYS A 178 -12.06 -16.31 -8.64
N ARG A 179 -11.67 -15.04 -8.76
CA ARG A 179 -10.37 -14.55 -8.26
C ARG A 179 -10.26 -14.72 -6.74
N MET A 180 -11.29 -14.35 -5.97
CA MET A 180 -11.30 -14.53 -4.52
C MET A 180 -11.10 -15.99 -4.12
N LYS A 181 -11.79 -16.94 -4.76
CA LYS A 181 -11.61 -18.36 -4.49
C LYS A 181 -10.19 -18.82 -4.78
N HIS A 182 -9.65 -18.43 -5.93
CA HIS A 182 -8.30 -18.78 -6.33
C HIS A 182 -7.25 -18.22 -5.35
N GLU A 183 -7.36 -16.95 -4.96
CA GLU A 183 -6.46 -16.30 -4.00
C GLU A 183 -6.57 -16.93 -2.59
N LEU A 184 -7.78 -17.31 -2.16
CA LEU A 184 -7.98 -18.03 -0.90
C LEU A 184 -7.34 -19.43 -0.90
N GLU A 185 -7.46 -20.16 -2.01
CA GLU A 185 -6.84 -21.48 -2.16
C GLU A 185 -5.31 -21.36 -2.18
N ALA A 186 -4.76 -20.42 -2.94
CA ALA A 186 -3.33 -20.15 -2.97
C ALA A 186 -2.77 -19.77 -1.58
N ALA A 187 -3.49 -18.92 -0.83
CA ALA A 187 -3.10 -18.55 0.54
C ALA A 187 -3.10 -19.77 1.49
N ARG A 188 -4.08 -20.69 1.34
CA ARG A 188 -4.14 -21.94 2.13
C ARG A 188 -2.97 -22.87 1.81
N GLU A 189 -2.58 -23.00 0.55
CA GLU A 189 -1.46 -23.84 0.14
C GLU A 189 -0.10 -23.27 0.60
N ALA A 190 0.08 -21.96 0.50
CA ALA A 190 1.29 -21.29 1.00
C ALA A 190 1.49 -21.49 2.51
N LYS A 191 0.40 -21.50 3.29
CA LYS A 191 0.46 -21.73 4.74
C LYS A 191 0.88 -23.16 5.10
N LYS A 192 0.39 -24.17 4.37
CA LYS A 192 0.81 -25.58 4.55
C LYS A 192 2.30 -25.79 4.31
N PHE A 193 2.89 -25.03 3.37
CA PHE A 193 4.32 -25.09 3.09
C PHE A 193 5.17 -24.47 4.21
N CYS A 194 4.72 -23.38 4.83
CA CYS A 194 5.43 -22.75 5.96
C CYS A 194 5.39 -23.60 7.23
N ASP A 195 4.26 -24.25 7.55
CA ASP A 195 4.10 -25.05 8.77
C ASP A 195 4.92 -26.37 8.72
N THR A 196 5.24 -26.87 7.53
CA THR A 196 6.04 -28.09 7.33
C THR A 196 7.55 -27.85 7.30
N GLY A 197 8.00 -26.59 7.29
CA GLY A 197 9.41 -26.20 7.21
C GLY A 197 10.16 -26.08 8.53
N THR A 198 9.48 -26.13 9.68
CA THR A 198 10.08 -25.90 11.01
C THR A 198 10.57 -27.16 11.74
N GLU A 199 10.39 -28.37 11.20
CA GLU A 199 10.79 -29.63 11.85
C GLU A 199 12.02 -30.32 11.22
N LYS A 200 13.11 -29.61 10.88
CA LYS A 200 14.42 -30.28 10.63
C LYS A 200 15.64 -29.44 11.04
N ARG A 201 15.77 -29.13 12.34
CA ARG A 201 17.08 -28.94 12.99
C ARG A 201 17.00 -29.42 14.45
N LYS A 202 17.09 -30.74 14.65
CA LYS A 202 17.68 -31.28 15.87
C LYS A 202 19.05 -31.80 15.46
N ASP A 203 20.06 -31.06 15.88
CA ASP A 203 21.47 -31.33 15.66
C ASP A 203 21.83 -32.70 16.24
N THR A 204 22.29 -33.59 15.37
CA THR A 204 23.23 -34.65 15.75
C THR A 204 24.62 -34.02 15.80
N GLY A 205 25.21 -33.96 16.98
CA GLY A 205 26.58 -33.50 17.23
C GLY A 205 26.93 -33.52 18.69
#